data_AF-A0A1F1ZEK3-F1
#
_entry.id   AF-A0A1F1ZEK3-F1
#
_cell.length_a   1.000
_cell.length_b   1.000
_cell.length_c   1.000
_cell.angle_alpha   90.00
_cell.angle_beta   90.00
_cell.angle_gamma   90.00
#
_symmetry.space_group_name_H-M   'P 1'
#
loop_
_entity.id
_entity.type
_entity.pdbx_description
1 polymer ?
#
loop_
_entity_poly.entity_id
_entity_poly.type
_entity_poly.pdbx_seq_one_letter_code
_entity_poly.pdbx_strand_id
1 'polypeptide(L)'
;MPVADLEAIASSLRSVEQLVSTVEPAAAGVEGVDLVHGSQISAEVANFYAEWKQSRKTLLDNVATLAEASGKIADVVDTFDSETANALQNMANQLSGSGEG
;
A
#
# COMPACT_ATOMS: atom_id res chain seq x y z
N MET A 1 11.26 1.37 -13.18
CA MET A 1 10.98 0.45 -12.06
C MET A 1 9.96 -0.56 -12.59
N PRO A 2 10.31 -1.85 -12.69
CA PRO A 2 9.43 -2.89 -13.20
C PRO A 2 8.09 -2.95 -12.47
N VAL A 3 6.99 -3.22 -13.18
CA VAL A 3 5.64 -3.42 -12.59
C VAL A 3 5.65 -4.54 -11.53
N ALA A 4 6.43 -5.59 -11.76
CA ALA A 4 6.62 -6.69 -10.82
C ALA A 4 7.15 -6.23 -9.44
N ASP A 5 7.98 -5.17 -9.40
CA ASP A 5 8.51 -4.64 -8.15
C ASP A 5 7.43 -3.88 -7.37
N LEU A 6 6.50 -3.21 -8.06
CA LEU A 6 5.36 -2.53 -7.44
C LEU A 6 4.35 -3.54 -6.85
N GLU A 7 4.12 -4.65 -7.54
CA GLU A 7 3.26 -5.74 -7.05
C GLU A 7 3.86 -6.41 -5.79
N ALA A 8 5.18 -6.61 -5.77
CA ALA A 8 5.89 -7.16 -4.61
C ALA A 8 5.80 -6.23 -3.38
N ILE A 9 5.88 -4.91 -3.60
CA ILE A 9 5.69 -3.91 -2.54
C ILE A 9 4.24 -3.96 -2.01
N ALA A 10 3.24 -4.03 -2.89
CA ALA A 10 1.84 -4.13 -2.47
C ALA A 10 1.54 -5.40 -1.65
N SER A 11 2.13 -6.54 -2.03
CA SER A 11 2.01 -7.79 -1.28
C SER A 11 2.65 -7.70 0.11
N SER A 12 3.82 -7.06 0.20
CA SER A 12 4.52 -6.84 1.47
C SER A 12 3.72 -5.93 2.40
N LEU A 13 3.09 -4.89 1.86
CA LEU A 13 2.25 -3.97 2.62
C LEU A 13 0.97 -4.63 3.17
N ARG A 14 0.31 -5.49 2.40
CA ARG A 14 -0.83 -6.30 2.88
C ARG A 14 -0.42 -7.27 3.99
N SER A 15 0.78 -7.85 3.90
CA SER A 15 1.32 -8.73 4.93
C SER A 15 1.58 -7.98 6.24
N VAL A 16 2.09 -6.74 6.15
CA VAL A 16 2.27 -5.86 7.31
C VAL A 16 0.91 -5.47 7.91
N GLU A 17 -0.07 -5.11 7.10
CA GLU A 17 -1.44 -4.85 7.57
C GLU A 17 -2.02 -6.04 8.35
N GLN A 18 -1.86 -7.26 7.81
CA GLN A 18 -2.34 -8.47 8.44
C GLN A 18 -1.63 -8.73 9.78
N LEU A 19 -0.30 -8.61 9.83
CA LEU A 19 0.46 -8.71 11.09
C LEU A 19 0.01 -7.68 12.11
N VAL A 20 -0.12 -6.41 11.72
CA VAL A 20 -0.52 -5.34 12.64
C VAL A 20 -1.96 -5.52 13.12
N SER A 21 -2.86 -6.08 12.31
CA SER A 21 -4.22 -6.44 12.74
C SER A 21 -4.29 -7.52 13.80
N THR A 22 -3.33 -8.45 13.82
CA THR A 22 -3.27 -9.52 14.83
C THR A 22 -2.71 -9.05 16.17
N VAL A 23 -2.13 -7.84 16.26
CA VAL A 23 -1.60 -7.27 17.50
C VAL A 23 -2.72 -6.66 18.37
N GLU A 24 -3.80 -6.20 17.75
CA GLU A 24 -4.93 -5.54 18.43
C GLU A 24 -5.62 -6.42 19.50
N PRO A 25 -5.89 -7.72 19.27
CA PRO A 25 -6.40 -8.61 20.30
C PRO A 25 -5.39 -8.89 21.42
N ALA A 26 -4.08 -8.89 21.11
CA ALA A 26 -3.02 -9.17 22.09
C ALA A 26 -2.79 -8.01 23.07
N ALA A 27 -3.15 -6.79 22.68
CA ALA A 27 -3.10 -5.60 23.54
C ALA A 27 -4.33 -5.49 24.47
N ALA A 28 -5.42 -6.21 24.21
CA ALA A 28 -6.58 -6.26 25.08
C ALA A 28 -6.28 -7.12 26.32
N GLY A 29 -6.01 -6.50 27.47
CA GLY A 29 -5.84 -7.22 28.73
C GLY A 29 -4.73 -6.73 29.67
N VAL A 30 -4.03 -5.64 29.35
CA VAL A 30 -2.97 -5.07 30.22
C VAL A 30 -3.53 -4.04 31.22
N GLU A 31 -4.68 -4.35 31.85
CA GLU A 31 -5.21 -3.53 32.94
C GLU A 31 -4.52 -3.95 34.26
N GLY A 32 -3.56 -3.13 34.71
CA GLY A 32 -2.84 -3.35 35.96
C GLY A 32 -3.74 -3.16 37.19
N VAL A 33 -3.68 -4.12 38.11
CA VAL A 33 -4.44 -4.15 39.38
C VAL A 33 -3.76 -3.27 40.43
N ASP A 34 -3.77 -1.94 40.27
CA ASP A 34 -3.37 -1.00 41.33
C ASP A 34 -4.58 -0.19 41.82
N LEU A 35 -4.92 -0.29 43.10
CA LEU A 35 -6.09 0.38 43.69
C LEU A 35 -5.83 1.85 44.07
N VAL A 36 -4.59 2.35 43.96
CA VAL A 36 -4.22 3.72 44.34
C VAL A 36 -4.02 4.63 43.12
N HIS A 37 -3.28 4.18 42.09
CA HIS A 37 -3.09 4.93 40.84
C HIS A 37 -3.69 4.23 39.61
N GLY A 38 -4.34 3.07 39.77
CA GLY A 38 -4.83 2.28 38.62
C GLY A 38 -5.90 2.98 37.80
N SER A 39 -6.68 3.91 38.36
CA SER A 39 -7.62 4.70 37.56
C SER A 39 -6.90 5.66 36.60
N GLN A 40 -5.81 6.29 37.03
CA GLN A 40 -4.97 7.13 36.17
C GLN A 40 -4.19 6.28 35.16
N ILE A 41 -3.60 5.17 35.60
CA ILE A 41 -2.87 4.26 34.70
C ILE A 41 -3.82 3.69 33.64
N SER A 42 -5.03 3.25 34.01
CA SER A 42 -6.04 2.77 33.06
C SER A 42 -6.51 3.86 32.10
N ALA A 43 -6.66 5.09 32.57
CA ALA A 43 -7.01 6.22 31.69
C ALA A 43 -5.90 6.53 30.68
N GLU A 44 -4.64 6.56 31.13
CA GLU A 44 -3.48 6.79 30.24
C GLU A 44 -3.29 5.63 29.25
N VAL A 45 -3.48 4.38 29.68
CA VAL A 45 -3.44 3.20 28.79
C VAL A 45 -4.59 3.26 27.78
N ALA A 46 -5.79 3.68 28.18
CA ALA A 46 -6.92 3.85 27.27
C ALA A 46 -6.67 4.96 26.24
N ASN A 47 -6.10 6.09 26.66
CA ASN A 47 -5.71 7.19 25.79
C ASN A 47 -4.63 6.74 24.79
N PHE A 48 -3.56 6.11 25.29
CA PHE A 48 -2.52 5.53 24.45
C PHE A 48 -3.11 4.55 23.43
N TYR A 49 -4.03 3.69 23.86
CA TYR A 49 -4.66 2.71 22.98
C TYR A 49 -5.54 3.37 21.90
N ALA A 50 -6.25 4.46 22.25
CA ALA A 50 -7.02 5.24 21.29
C ALA A 50 -6.12 5.94 20.26
N GLU A 51 -5.03 6.57 20.71
CA GLU A 51 -4.03 7.19 19.84
C GLU A 51 -3.35 6.16 18.93
N TRP A 52 -2.99 5.00 19.48
CA TRP A 52 -2.41 3.90 18.72
C TRP A 52 -3.38 3.39 17.65
N LYS A 53 -4.67 3.20 17.98
CA LYS A 53 -5.70 2.82 17.01
C LYS A 53 -5.85 3.84 15.89
N GLN A 54 -5.88 5.13 16.24
CA GLN A 54 -6.00 6.20 15.26
C GLN A 54 -4.77 6.27 14.34
N SER A 55 -3.57 6.20 14.92
CA SER A 55 -2.31 6.17 14.18
C SER A 55 -2.24 4.97 13.23
N ARG A 56 -2.65 3.79 13.71
CA ARG A 56 -2.75 2.58 12.91
C ARG A 56 -3.74 2.74 11.76
N LYS A 57 -4.93 3.29 12.00
CA LYS A 57 -5.92 3.55 10.95
C LYS A 57 -5.35 4.48 9.87
N THR A 58 -4.70 5.57 10.27
CA THR A 58 -4.04 6.48 9.33
C THR A 58 -2.94 5.80 8.53
N LEU A 59 -2.15 4.92 9.16
CA LEU A 59 -1.14 4.15 8.44
C LEU A 59 -1.76 3.23 7.39
N LEU A 60 -2.85 2.54 7.71
CA LEU A 60 -3.57 1.69 6.75
C LEU A 60 -4.14 2.49 5.58
N ASP A 61 -4.76 3.64 5.86
CA ASP A 61 -5.32 4.52 4.83
C ASP A 61 -4.21 5.04 3.88
N ASN A 62 -3.03 5.38 4.42
CA ASN A 62 -1.87 5.80 3.63
C ASN A 62 -1.34 4.66 2.75
N VAL A 63 -1.23 3.45 3.31
CA VAL A 63 -0.78 2.25 2.59
C VAL A 63 -1.73 1.93 1.43
N ALA A 64 -3.05 1.98 1.66
CA ALA A 64 -4.04 1.78 0.62
C ALA A 64 -3.91 2.80 -0.51
N THR A 65 -3.72 4.08 -0.16
CA THR A 65 -3.53 5.17 -1.12
C THR A 65 -2.28 4.96 -1.97
N LEU A 66 -1.17 4.56 -1.36
CA LEU A 66 0.08 4.27 -2.07
C LEU A 66 -0.04 3.06 -3.01
N ALA A 67 -0.78 2.03 -2.59
CA ALA A 67 -1.05 0.87 -3.42
C ALA A 67 -1.88 1.26 -4.65
N GLU A 68 -2.94 2.06 -4.48
CA GLU A 68 -3.76 2.56 -5.59
C GLU A 68 -2.95 3.43 -6.55
N ALA A 69 -2.14 4.36 -6.02
CA ALA A 69 -1.28 5.22 -6.84
C ALA A 69 -0.27 4.40 -7.65
N SER A 70 0.33 3.38 -7.03
CA SER A 70 1.27 2.47 -7.70
C SER A 70 0.60 1.68 -8.83
N GLY A 71 -0.62 1.18 -8.60
CA GLY A 71 -1.41 0.49 -9.64
C GLY A 71 -1.70 1.41 -10.83
N LYS A 72 -2.14 2.64 -10.57
CA LYS A 72 -2.38 3.63 -11.64
C LYS A 72 -1.12 3.96 -12.43
N ILE A 73 0.04 4.06 -11.76
CA ILE A 73 1.32 4.27 -12.45
C ILE A 73 1.63 3.07 -13.36
N ALA A 74 1.42 1.85 -12.88
CA ALA A 74 1.64 0.65 -13.69
C ALA A 74 0.71 0.63 -14.93
N ASP A 75 -0.57 0.91 -14.76
CA ASP A 75 -1.54 0.95 -15.86
C ASP A 75 -1.16 2.01 -16.92
N VAL A 76 -0.72 3.19 -16.48
CA VAL A 76 -0.28 4.27 -17.38
C VAL A 76 0.98 3.87 -18.14
N VAL A 77 1.95 3.22 -17.47
CA VAL A 77 3.17 2.74 -18.11
C VAL A 77 2.86 1.65 -19.15
N ASP A 78 2.01 0.69 -18.81
CA ASP A 78 1.62 -0.39 -19.73
C ASP A 78 0.88 0.14 -20.97
N THR A 79 0.01 1.14 -20.77
CA THR A 79 -0.66 1.85 -21.87
C THR A 79 0.36 2.57 -22.74
N PHE A 80 1.29 3.33 -22.15
CA PHE A 80 2.33 4.06 -22.88
C PHE A 80 3.24 3.12 -23.68
N ASP A 81 3.66 2.01 -23.08
CA ASP A 81 4.51 1.01 -23.74
C ASP A 81 3.77 0.36 -24.91
N SER A 82 2.48 0.03 -24.72
CA SER A 82 1.63 -0.53 -25.78
C SER A 82 1.41 0.45 -26.95
N GLU A 83 1.12 1.72 -26.65
CA GLU A 83 0.96 2.76 -27.66
C GLU A 83 2.27 3.03 -28.42
N THR A 84 3.38 3.07 -27.70
CA THR A 84 4.72 3.25 -28.28
C THR A 84 5.09 2.07 -29.18
N ALA A 85 4.86 0.84 -28.74
CA ALA A 85 5.10 -0.36 -29.53
C ALA A 85 4.25 -0.36 -30.82
N ASN A 86 2.97 0.00 -30.71
CA ASN A 86 2.08 0.12 -31.87
C ASN A 86 2.55 1.22 -32.84
N ALA A 87 2.97 2.38 -32.34
CA ALA A 87 3.49 3.47 -33.16
C ALA A 87 4.78 3.06 -33.89
N LEU A 88 5.70 2.38 -33.19
CA LEU A 88 6.93 1.86 -33.78
C LEU A 88 6.63 0.78 -34.84
N GLN A 89 5.69 -0.13 -34.58
CA GLN A 89 5.27 -1.14 -35.54
C GLN A 89 4.67 -0.50 -36.80
N ASN A 90 3.83 0.52 -36.65
CA ASN A 90 3.25 1.26 -37.77
C ASN A 90 4.33 1.96 -38.59
N MET A 91 5.30 2.60 -37.93
CA MET A 91 6.44 3.23 -38.60
C MET A 91 7.29 2.21 -39.35
N ALA A 92 7.58 1.05 -38.74
CA ALA A 92 8.30 -0.05 -39.38
C ALA A 92 7.56 -0.55 -40.62
N ASN A 93 6.24 -0.76 -40.53
CA ASN A 93 5.39 -1.19 -41.64
C ASN A 93 5.39 -0.16 -42.79
N GLN A 94 5.38 1.14 -42.49
CA GLN A 94 5.48 2.21 -43.49
C GLN A 94 6.85 2.21 -44.18
N LEU A 95 7.93 2.04 -43.42
CA LEU A 95 9.29 1.97 -43.96
C LEU A 95 9.49 0.73 -44.83
N SER A 96 8.92 -0.42 -44.44
CA SER A 96 8.98 -1.65 -45.24
C SER A 96 8.07 -1.61 -46.47
N GLY A 97 6.91 -0.94 -46.38
CA GLY A 97 5.95 -0.81 -47.48
C GLY A 97 6.30 0.28 -48.50
N SER A 98 7.18 1.22 -48.15
CA SER A 98 7.67 2.27 -49.07
C SER A 98 8.85 1.80 -49.94
N GLY A 99 9.21 0.51 -49.86
CA GLY A 99 10.32 -0.11 -50.59
C GLY A 99 9.93 -0.86 -51.87
N GLU A 100 8.65 -0.96 -52.20
CA GLU A 100 8.17 -1.49 -53.49
C GLU A 100 7.52 -0.34 -54.29
N GLY A 101 8.09 -0.06 -55.47
CA GLY A 101 7.80 1.11 -56.30
C GLY A 101 6.54 1.05 -57.15
#